data_AF-A0A2V6GG04-F1
#
_entry.id   AF-A0A2V6GG04-F1
#
_cell.length_a   1.000
_cell.length_b   1.000
_cell.length_c   1.000
_cell.angle_alpha   90.00
_cell.angle_beta   90.00
_cell.angle_gamma   90.00
#
_symmetry.space_group_name_H-M   'P 1'
#
loop_
_entity.id
_entity.type
_entity.pdbx_description
1 polymer ?
#
loop_
_entity_poly.entity_id
_entity_poly.type
_entity_poly.pdbx_seq_one_letter_code
_entity_poly.pdbx_strand_id
1 'polypeptide(L)'
;MIAGGARALYRSVEGAEDEESSGALAMVERGVKDTDVIIGITASGRTPFVLGALAKAKSLGAKTILLTCNPSSVVAPKAFGAAAGTAASTENVDLTITLAVGPEILTGSTRLKAGTATKVALNIISTGAMVALGKVRANLMIDLHASSSKLRDRATRVVSELMNCDYDAARQQLEAGGWDLRGVLGKL
;
A
#
# COMPACT_ATOMS: atom_id res chain seq x y z
N MET A 1 6.39 -3.61 5.76
CA MET A 1 7.72 -3.91 6.33
C MET A 1 8.64 -2.74 6.06
N ILE A 2 9.77 -2.64 6.74
CA ILE A 2 10.79 -1.62 6.51
C ILE A 2 12.17 -2.23 6.76
N ALA A 3 13.16 -1.88 5.94
CA ALA A 3 14.54 -2.29 6.16
C ALA A 3 15.00 -1.87 7.56
N GLY A 4 15.64 -2.76 8.32
CA GLY A 4 16.04 -2.50 9.71
C GLY A 4 14.91 -2.66 10.76
N GLY A 5 13.71 -3.07 10.35
CA GLY A 5 12.61 -3.43 11.25
C GLY A 5 11.98 -2.23 11.97
N ALA A 6 11.28 -2.49 13.08
CA ALA A 6 10.49 -1.46 13.78
C ALA A 6 11.32 -0.24 14.25
N ARG A 7 12.62 -0.43 14.53
CA ARG A 7 13.54 0.65 14.90
C ARG A 7 13.66 1.71 13.80
N ALA A 8 13.61 1.30 12.53
CA ALA A 8 13.69 2.17 11.37
C ALA A 8 12.51 3.16 11.24
N LEU A 9 11.42 2.95 11.99
CA LEU A 9 10.26 3.86 11.99
C LEU A 9 10.55 5.21 12.62
N TYR A 10 11.46 5.26 13.61
CA TYR A 10 11.79 6.49 14.33
C TYR A 10 13.28 6.83 14.26
N ARG A 11 14.14 5.91 13.81
CA ARG A 11 15.56 6.16 13.60
C ARG A 11 16.11 5.29 12.48
N SER A 12 16.70 5.91 11.46
CA SER A 12 17.34 5.20 10.36
C SER A 12 18.37 4.18 10.86
N VAL A 13 18.35 2.99 10.26
CA VAL A 13 19.32 1.92 10.49
C VAL A 13 20.25 1.91 9.29
N GLU A 14 21.50 2.30 9.52
CA GLU A 14 22.50 2.44 8.45
C GLU A 14 22.81 1.09 7.80
N GLY A 15 22.92 1.07 6.47
CA GLY A 15 23.19 -0.13 5.67
C GLY A 15 22.05 -1.12 5.52
N ALA A 16 20.93 -0.97 6.25
CA ALA A 16 19.83 -1.94 6.19
C ALA A 16 19.15 -2.00 4.81
N GLU A 17 19.19 -0.91 4.05
CA GLU A 17 18.59 -0.83 2.71
C GLU A 17 19.41 -1.57 1.64
N ASP A 18 20.69 -1.79 1.90
CA ASP A 18 21.64 -2.46 1.00
C ASP A 18 21.63 -3.99 1.17
N GLU A 19 20.91 -4.51 2.16
CA GLU A 19 20.88 -5.94 2.47
C GLU A 19 19.73 -6.68 1.74
N GLU A 20 20.03 -7.23 0.57
CA GLU A 20 19.08 -8.00 -0.24
C GLU A 20 18.53 -9.25 0.48
N SER A 21 19.41 -9.99 1.17
CA SER A 21 19.06 -11.20 1.93
C SER A 21 18.06 -10.92 3.04
N SER A 22 18.18 -9.77 3.71
CA SER A 22 17.22 -9.32 4.74
C SER A 22 15.84 -9.06 4.14
N GLY A 23 15.76 -8.52 2.92
CA GLY A 23 14.50 -8.37 2.20
C GLY A 23 13.82 -9.70 1.91
N ALA A 24 14.59 -10.68 1.42
CA ALA A 24 14.11 -12.03 1.16
C ALA A 24 13.68 -12.75 2.44
N LEU A 25 14.49 -12.69 3.50
CA LEU A 25 14.17 -13.31 4.79
C LEU A 25 12.86 -12.77 5.35
N ALA A 26 12.63 -11.46 5.25
CA ALA A 26 11.41 -10.84 5.74
C ALA A 26 10.14 -11.35 5.02
N MET A 27 10.22 -11.80 3.76
CA MET A 27 9.10 -12.46 3.08
C MET A 27 8.81 -13.84 3.69
N VAL A 28 9.85 -14.60 4.02
CA VAL A 28 9.72 -15.93 4.64
C VAL A 28 9.17 -15.82 6.05
N GLU A 29 9.73 -14.92 6.87
CA GLU A 29 9.28 -14.71 8.26
C GLU A 29 7.84 -14.23 8.36
N ARG A 30 7.38 -13.46 7.37
CA ARG A 30 5.98 -13.04 7.27
C ARG A 30 5.04 -14.14 6.77
N GLY A 31 5.57 -15.27 6.32
CA GLY A 31 4.81 -16.38 5.78
C GLY A 31 4.06 -15.99 4.51
N VAL A 32 4.69 -15.20 3.63
CA VAL A 32 4.11 -14.78 2.33
C VAL A 32 3.78 -16.01 1.48
N LYS A 33 2.60 -15.99 0.85
CA LYS A 33 2.04 -17.05 0.01
C LYS A 33 1.65 -16.53 -1.37
N ASP A 34 1.26 -17.45 -2.24
CA ASP A 34 0.75 -17.18 -3.59
C ASP A 34 -0.56 -16.38 -3.63
N THR A 35 -1.31 -16.35 -2.53
CA THR A 35 -2.51 -15.52 -2.37
C THR A 35 -2.20 -14.05 -2.04
N ASP A 36 -0.94 -13.73 -1.73
CA ASP A 36 -0.55 -12.39 -1.31
C ASP A 36 -0.12 -11.50 -2.49
N VAL A 37 -0.23 -10.19 -2.28
CA VAL A 37 0.31 -9.16 -3.18
C VAL A 37 1.37 -8.35 -2.44
N ILE A 38 2.59 -8.33 -2.98
CA ILE A 38 3.73 -7.61 -2.41
C ILE A 38 4.03 -6.38 -3.24
N ILE A 39 3.95 -5.21 -2.61
CA ILE A 39 4.31 -3.91 -3.20
C ILE A 39 5.65 -3.47 -2.64
N GLY A 40 6.70 -3.55 -3.45
CA GLY A 40 8.04 -3.06 -3.13
C GLY A 40 8.16 -1.57 -3.47
N ILE A 41 8.56 -0.75 -2.51
CA ILE A 41 8.56 0.71 -2.66
C ILE A 41 10.01 1.22 -2.61
N THR A 42 10.46 1.86 -3.68
CA THR A 42 11.76 2.52 -3.72
C THR A 42 11.76 3.67 -4.72
N ALA A 43 12.06 4.89 -4.25
CA ALA A 43 12.14 6.06 -5.13
C ALA A 43 13.20 5.87 -6.25
N SER A 44 14.32 5.21 -5.93
CA SER A 44 15.43 5.00 -6.86
C SER A 44 15.19 3.86 -7.84
N GLY A 45 14.33 2.90 -7.48
CA GLY A 45 14.08 1.68 -8.26
C GLY A 45 15.12 0.59 -8.04
N ARG A 46 16.16 0.83 -7.24
CA ARG A 46 17.35 -0.05 -7.14
C ARG A 46 17.73 -0.46 -5.73
N THR A 47 16.89 -0.20 -4.72
CA THR A 47 17.19 -0.51 -3.31
C THR A 47 17.27 -2.04 -3.11
N PRO A 48 18.44 -2.61 -2.76
CA PRO A 48 18.64 -4.06 -2.69
C PRO A 48 17.65 -4.79 -1.78
N PHE A 49 17.37 -4.27 -0.58
CA PHE A 49 16.37 -4.85 0.33
C PHE A 49 15.01 -5.02 -0.34
N VAL A 50 14.58 -4.05 -1.14
CA VAL A 50 13.28 -4.07 -1.84
C VAL A 50 13.30 -5.08 -2.98
N LEU A 51 14.39 -5.13 -3.75
CA LEU A 51 14.54 -6.06 -4.87
C LEU A 51 14.61 -7.51 -4.39
N GLY A 52 15.34 -7.79 -3.31
CA GLY A 52 15.42 -9.12 -2.69
C GLY A 52 14.08 -9.58 -2.14
N ALA A 53 13.31 -8.68 -1.51
CA ALA A 53 11.95 -8.96 -1.07
C ALA A 53 11.02 -9.32 -2.24
N LEU A 54 11.06 -8.54 -3.33
CA LEU A 54 10.23 -8.79 -4.52
C LEU A 54 10.60 -10.10 -5.22
N ALA A 55 11.89 -10.35 -5.41
CA ALA A 55 12.37 -11.61 -6.00
C ALA A 55 11.93 -12.82 -5.15
N LYS A 56 12.07 -12.72 -3.82
CA LYS A 56 11.63 -13.81 -2.93
C LYS A 56 10.11 -13.99 -2.97
N ALA A 57 9.34 -12.91 -2.93
CA ALA A 57 7.88 -12.95 -3.05
C ALA A 57 7.43 -13.65 -4.34
N LYS A 58 8.03 -13.29 -5.48
CA LYS A 58 7.76 -13.91 -6.79
C LYS A 58 8.09 -15.41 -6.77
N SER A 59 9.22 -15.80 -6.16
CA SER A 59 9.58 -17.22 -6.02
C SER A 59 8.60 -18.02 -5.14
N LEU A 60 7.88 -17.35 -4.24
CA LEU A 60 6.84 -17.94 -3.40
C LEU A 60 5.45 -17.95 -4.09
N GLY A 61 5.36 -17.46 -5.33
CA GLY A 61 4.14 -17.40 -6.12
C GLY A 61 3.28 -16.15 -5.88
N ALA A 62 3.68 -15.25 -4.99
CA ALA A 62 2.95 -14.02 -4.70
C ALA A 62 2.97 -13.07 -5.91
N LYS A 63 1.92 -12.26 -6.07
CA LYS A 63 1.92 -11.17 -7.06
C LYS A 63 2.81 -10.04 -6.59
N THR A 64 3.59 -9.47 -7.51
CA THR A 64 4.64 -8.51 -7.19
C THR A 64 4.47 -7.20 -7.96
N ILE A 65 4.55 -6.09 -7.23
CA ILE A 65 4.46 -4.74 -7.78
C ILE A 65 5.68 -3.92 -7.34
N LEU A 66 6.42 -3.36 -8.28
CA LEU A 66 7.45 -2.35 -8.00
C LEU A 66 6.84 -0.95 -8.10
N LEU A 67 6.88 -0.18 -7.02
CA LEU A 67 6.49 1.24 -7.00
C LEU A 67 7.75 2.11 -6.90
N THR A 68 8.00 2.91 -7.93
CA THR A 68 9.22 3.71 -8.04
C THR A 68 8.99 5.09 -8.64
N CYS A 69 9.95 6.01 -8.46
CA CYS A 69 9.93 7.34 -9.06
C CYS A 69 10.94 7.50 -10.20
N ASN A 70 11.76 6.47 -10.44
CA ASN A 70 12.81 6.51 -11.46
C ASN A 70 12.32 5.88 -12.77
N PRO A 71 12.12 6.67 -13.86
CA PRO A 71 11.67 6.14 -15.14
C PRO A 71 12.67 5.19 -15.79
N SER A 72 13.97 5.32 -15.48
CA SER A 72 15.02 4.43 -16.00
C SER A 72 14.96 3.01 -15.45
N SER A 73 14.10 2.74 -14.45
CA SER A 73 13.86 1.38 -13.95
C SER A 73 12.99 0.55 -14.90
N VAL A 74 12.23 1.18 -15.81
CA VAL A 74 11.24 0.51 -16.69
C VAL A 74 11.86 -0.04 -17.99
N VAL A 75 13.18 -0.17 -18.10
CA VAL A 75 13.77 -0.66 -19.36
C VAL A 75 13.47 -2.16 -19.53
N ALA A 76 12.46 -2.43 -20.34
CA ALA A 76 12.03 -3.72 -20.86
C ALA A 76 13.11 -4.35 -21.78
N PRO A 77 12.95 -5.63 -22.19
CA PRO A 77 14.05 -6.53 -22.51
C PRO A 77 14.85 -6.11 -23.76
N LYS A 78 16.18 -6.22 -23.66
CA LYS A 78 17.16 -6.24 -24.76
C LYS A 78 16.84 -5.34 -25.97
N ALA A 79 17.00 -4.03 -25.82
CA ALA A 79 17.30 -3.16 -26.96
C ALA A 79 18.82 -2.93 -27.04
N PHE A 80 19.40 -3.32 -28.17
CA PHE A 80 20.81 -3.30 -28.54
C PHE A 80 21.50 -1.96 -28.20
N GLY A 81 22.57 -1.99 -27.41
CA GLY A 81 23.61 -0.95 -27.44
C GLY A 81 23.69 0.07 -26.30
N ALA A 82 22.88 0.00 -25.25
CA ALA A 82 23.12 0.83 -24.05
C ALA A 82 24.23 0.22 -23.18
N ALA A 83 25.29 0.99 -22.90
CA ALA A 83 26.40 0.57 -22.06
C ALA A 83 25.89 0.07 -20.70
N ALA A 84 26.37 -1.10 -20.29
CA ALA A 84 26.00 -1.81 -19.08
C ALA A 84 26.32 -0.97 -17.83
N GLY A 85 25.33 -0.18 -17.40
CA GLY A 85 25.39 0.63 -16.19
C GLY A 85 24.05 0.64 -15.47
N THR A 86 23.86 -0.33 -14.56
CA THR A 86 22.95 -0.22 -13.40
C THR A 86 21.45 0.03 -13.67
N ALA A 87 20.86 -0.56 -14.70
CA ALA A 87 19.41 -0.68 -14.78
C ALA A 87 18.93 -1.74 -13.77
N ALA A 88 18.04 -1.36 -12.84
CA ALA A 88 17.38 -2.33 -11.98
C ALA A 88 16.59 -3.30 -12.86
N SER A 89 16.91 -4.59 -12.82
CA SER A 89 16.22 -5.61 -13.61
C SER A 89 14.75 -5.69 -13.21
N THR A 90 13.87 -5.06 -13.97
CA THR A 90 12.41 -5.17 -13.83
C THR A 90 11.86 -6.51 -14.32
N GLU A 91 12.71 -7.40 -14.83
CA GLU A 91 12.33 -8.75 -15.29
C GLU A 91 11.68 -9.60 -14.16
N ASN A 92 11.95 -9.26 -12.89
CA ASN A 92 11.52 -10.03 -11.73
C ASN A 92 10.29 -9.47 -10.98
N VAL A 93 9.47 -8.62 -11.59
CA VAL A 93 8.17 -8.18 -11.04
C VAL A 93 7.02 -8.37 -12.02
N ASP A 94 5.79 -8.48 -11.52
CA ASP A 94 4.60 -8.65 -12.39
C ASP A 94 4.06 -7.31 -12.91
N LEU A 95 4.22 -6.24 -12.13
CA LEU A 95 3.81 -4.89 -12.49
C LEU A 95 4.80 -3.85 -11.96
N THR A 96 5.10 -2.84 -12.78
CA THR A 96 5.88 -1.67 -12.35
C THR A 96 5.01 -0.42 -12.45
N ILE A 97 4.92 0.34 -11.36
CA ILE A 97 4.25 1.64 -11.28
C ILE A 97 5.32 2.70 -11.11
N THR A 98 5.47 3.55 -12.13
CA THR A 98 6.49 4.61 -12.17
C THR A 98 5.85 5.98 -11.99
N LEU A 99 6.09 6.58 -10.84
CA LEU A 99 5.68 7.93 -10.46
C LEU A 99 6.79 8.93 -10.85
N ALA A 100 6.89 9.25 -12.14
CA ALA A 100 7.93 10.11 -12.69
C ALA A 100 7.80 11.58 -12.24
N VAL A 101 8.19 11.89 -11.00
CA VAL A 101 8.08 13.23 -10.40
C VAL A 101 9.18 14.21 -10.82
N GLY A 102 10.18 13.74 -11.57
CA GLY A 102 11.35 14.52 -11.97
C GLY A 102 12.33 14.84 -10.83
N PRO A 103 13.38 15.63 -11.08
CA PRO A 103 14.42 15.97 -10.10
C PRO A 103 13.86 16.68 -8.86
N GLU A 104 14.36 16.33 -7.68
CA GLU A 104 13.95 17.00 -6.43
C GLU A 104 14.54 18.41 -6.32
N ILE A 105 13.82 19.31 -5.63
CA ILE A 105 14.31 20.68 -5.38
C ILE A 105 15.61 20.69 -4.56
N LEU A 106 15.73 19.76 -3.62
CA LEU A 106 16.98 19.40 -2.97
C LEU A 106 17.46 18.09 -3.57
N THR A 107 18.53 18.13 -4.36
CA THR A 107 19.06 16.97 -5.09
C THR A 107 19.18 15.74 -4.18
N GLY A 108 18.53 14.65 -4.58
CA GLY A 108 18.53 13.38 -3.85
C GLY A 108 17.57 13.30 -2.66
N SER A 109 16.92 14.40 -2.25
CA SER A 109 15.97 14.40 -1.13
C SER A 109 14.60 13.85 -1.55
N THR A 110 14.54 12.57 -1.85
CA THR A 110 13.35 11.85 -2.34
C THR A 110 12.21 11.78 -1.32
N ARG A 111 12.43 12.18 -0.07
CA ARG A 111 11.35 12.38 0.92
C ARG A 111 10.36 13.49 0.52
N LEU A 112 10.69 14.31 -0.47
CA LEU A 112 9.87 15.43 -0.96
C LEU A 112 8.83 14.97 -1.99
N LYS A 113 9.05 15.20 -3.29
CA LYS A 113 8.06 14.88 -4.33
C LYS A 113 7.85 13.38 -4.44
N ALA A 114 8.91 12.58 -4.45
CA ALA A 114 8.81 11.13 -4.56
C ALA A 114 8.05 10.52 -3.37
N GLY A 115 8.33 10.95 -2.14
CA GLY A 115 7.59 10.56 -0.95
C GLY A 115 6.11 10.96 -0.99
N THR A 116 5.83 12.19 -1.43
CA THR A 116 4.45 12.69 -1.58
C THR A 116 3.67 11.89 -2.61
N ALA A 117 4.24 11.65 -3.79
CA ALA A 117 3.61 10.86 -4.84
C ALA A 117 3.38 9.42 -4.40
N THR A 118 4.36 8.81 -3.72
CA THR A 118 4.24 7.46 -3.14
C THR A 118 3.05 7.37 -2.18
N LYS A 119 2.90 8.35 -1.28
CA LYS A 119 1.75 8.41 -0.35
C LYS A 119 0.41 8.47 -1.11
N VAL A 120 0.31 9.33 -2.12
CA VAL A 120 -0.92 9.45 -2.92
C VAL A 120 -1.23 8.14 -3.65
N ALA A 121 -0.23 7.50 -4.26
CA ALA A 121 -0.41 6.22 -4.95
C ALA A 121 -0.89 5.11 -3.99
N LEU A 122 -0.29 4.98 -2.81
CA LEU A 122 -0.71 3.99 -1.81
C LEU A 122 -2.13 4.24 -1.30
N ASN A 123 -2.53 5.51 -1.13
CA ASN A 123 -3.89 5.86 -0.78
C ASN A 123 -4.88 5.45 -1.88
N ILE A 124 -4.53 5.66 -3.15
CA ILE A 124 -5.36 5.25 -4.30
C ILE A 124 -5.49 3.72 -4.34
N ILE A 125 -4.37 2.99 -4.26
CA ILE A 125 -4.37 1.52 -4.33
C ILE A 125 -5.21 0.92 -3.20
N SER A 126 -4.95 1.33 -1.94
CA SER A 126 -5.66 0.80 -0.79
C SER A 126 -7.15 1.16 -0.80
N THR A 127 -7.49 2.42 -1.10
CA THR A 127 -8.89 2.86 -1.18
C THR A 127 -9.62 2.16 -2.32
N GLY A 128 -9.02 2.07 -3.50
CA GLY A 128 -9.59 1.37 -4.65
C GLY A 128 -9.84 -0.11 -4.37
N ALA A 129 -8.90 -0.79 -3.71
CA ALA A 129 -9.08 -2.18 -3.28
C ALA A 129 -10.25 -2.32 -2.30
N MET A 130 -10.37 -1.44 -1.31
CA MET A 130 -11.48 -1.49 -0.34
C MET A 130 -12.85 -1.18 -0.97
N VAL A 131 -12.89 -0.29 -1.96
CA VAL A 131 -14.09 -0.05 -2.78
C VAL A 131 -14.47 -1.31 -3.55
N ALA A 132 -13.52 -1.96 -4.23
CA ALA A 132 -13.76 -3.20 -4.98
C ALA A 132 -14.22 -4.37 -4.08
N LEU A 133 -13.78 -4.39 -2.82
CA LEU A 133 -14.24 -5.35 -1.80
C LEU A 133 -15.61 -5.01 -1.19
N GLY A 134 -16.29 -3.96 -1.67
CA GLY A 134 -17.62 -3.56 -1.20
C GLY A 134 -17.64 -2.92 0.18
N LYS A 135 -16.51 -2.34 0.65
CA LYS A 135 -16.44 -1.65 1.95
C LYS A 135 -16.91 -0.20 1.92
N VAL A 136 -17.31 0.28 0.74
CA VAL A 136 -17.77 1.64 0.50
C VAL A 136 -19.08 1.57 -0.30
N ARG A 137 -20.06 2.40 0.08
CA ARG A 137 -21.31 2.60 -0.68
C ARG A 137 -21.42 4.07 -1.06
N ALA A 138 -21.57 4.35 -2.35
CA ALA A 138 -21.38 5.70 -2.90
C ALA A 138 -20.01 6.26 -2.47
N ASN A 139 -19.98 7.27 -1.61
CA ASN A 139 -18.78 7.86 -1.01
C ASN A 139 -18.68 7.62 0.51
N LEU A 140 -19.53 6.76 1.06
CA LEU A 140 -19.62 6.48 2.50
C LEU A 140 -18.87 5.19 2.85
N MET A 141 -18.01 5.27 3.87
CA MET A 141 -17.34 4.11 4.44
C MET A 141 -18.34 3.34 5.31
N ILE A 142 -18.70 2.13 4.87
CA ILE A 142 -19.72 1.30 5.52
C ILE A 142 -19.14 0.18 6.38
N ASP A 143 -17.83 -0.02 6.35
CA ASP A 143 -17.10 -1.04 7.11
C ASP A 143 -16.09 -0.37 8.06
N LEU A 144 -16.58 0.53 8.91
CA LEU A 144 -15.77 1.29 9.87
C LEU A 144 -15.88 0.68 11.27
N HIS A 145 -14.76 0.64 12.00
CA HIS A 145 -14.74 0.19 13.39
C HIS A 145 -15.08 1.34 14.34
N ALA A 146 -16.29 1.36 14.90
CA ALA A 146 -16.82 2.46 15.71
C ALA A 146 -16.33 2.44 17.18
N SER A 147 -15.01 2.50 17.38
CA SER A 147 -14.35 2.40 18.69
C SER A 147 -14.34 3.68 19.52
N SER A 148 -14.74 4.82 18.95
CA SER A 148 -14.75 6.12 19.63
C SER A 148 -16.08 6.84 19.43
N SER A 149 -16.40 7.78 20.32
CA SER A 149 -17.60 8.62 20.21
C SER A 149 -17.72 9.29 18.84
N LYS A 150 -16.61 9.82 18.29
CA LYS A 150 -16.55 10.40 16.94
C LYS A 150 -16.90 9.40 15.85
N LEU A 151 -16.37 8.17 15.93
CA LEU A 151 -16.63 7.15 14.92
C LEU A 151 -18.04 6.57 15.03
N ARG A 152 -18.59 6.49 16.26
CA ARG A 152 -19.99 6.13 16.53
C ARG A 152 -20.94 7.16 15.94
N ASP A 153 -20.69 8.45 16.18
CA ASP A 153 -21.48 9.53 15.59
C ASP A 153 -21.43 9.51 14.04
N ARG A 154 -20.24 9.30 13.46
CA ARG A 154 -20.12 9.11 12.01
C ARG A 154 -20.93 7.91 11.51
N ALA A 155 -20.84 6.77 12.19
CA ALA A 155 -21.61 5.58 11.88
C ALA A 155 -23.12 5.86 11.88
N THR A 156 -23.63 6.53 12.93
CA THR A 156 -25.05 6.91 13.02
C THR A 156 -25.48 7.77 11.84
N ARG A 157 -24.69 8.78 11.46
CA ARG A 157 -25.00 9.64 10.29
C ARG A 157 -25.04 8.83 8.99
N VAL A 158 -24.07 7.94 8.78
CA VAL A 158 -24.02 7.08 7.58
C VAL A 158 -25.26 6.19 7.49
N VAL A 159 -25.68 5.59 8.60
CA VAL A 159 -26.87 4.72 8.65
C VAL A 159 -28.16 5.51 8.44
N SER A 160 -28.29 6.66 9.11
CA SER A 160 -29.43 7.56 8.93
C SER A 160 -29.59 7.99 7.47
N GLU A 161 -28.47 8.35 6.81
CA GLU A 161 -28.46 8.73 5.39
C GLU A 161 -28.83 7.55 4.47
N LEU A 162 -28.22 6.38 4.67
CA LEU A 162 -28.41 5.23 3.78
C LEU A 162 -29.78 4.54 3.95
N MET A 163 -30.35 4.57 5.15
CA MET A 163 -31.66 3.96 5.45
C MET A 163 -32.80 4.98 5.43
N ASN A 164 -32.49 6.27 5.22
CA ASN A 164 -33.46 7.36 5.24
C ASN A 164 -34.32 7.36 6.51
N CYS A 165 -33.67 7.20 7.67
CA CYS A 165 -34.30 7.24 8.99
C CYS A 165 -33.70 8.35 9.85
N ASP A 166 -34.35 8.67 10.97
CA ASP A 166 -33.83 9.67 11.90
C ASP A 166 -32.56 9.18 12.63
N TYR A 167 -31.81 10.15 13.17
CA TYR A 167 -30.54 9.88 13.84
C TYR A 167 -30.70 8.94 15.04
N ASP A 168 -31.78 9.12 15.81
CA ASP A 168 -32.00 8.34 17.03
C ASP A 168 -32.38 6.89 16.73
N ALA A 169 -33.21 6.62 15.72
CA ALA A 169 -33.47 5.24 15.30
C ALA A 169 -32.21 4.58 14.71
N ALA A 170 -31.44 5.30 13.87
CA ALA A 170 -30.17 4.80 13.36
C ALA A 170 -29.20 4.43 14.49
N ARG A 171 -29.14 5.26 15.53
CA ARG A 171 -28.31 5.03 16.71
C ARG A 171 -28.76 3.79 17.49
N GLN A 172 -30.05 3.67 17.76
CA GLN A 172 -30.59 2.51 18.48
C GLN A 172 -30.31 1.20 17.74
N GLN A 173 -30.47 1.19 16.41
CA GLN A 173 -30.15 0.02 15.60
C GLN A 173 -28.66 -0.34 15.66
N LEU A 174 -27.78 0.67 15.65
CA LEU A 174 -26.34 0.45 15.79
C LEU A 174 -25.96 -0.05 17.17
N GLU A 175 -26.53 0.51 18.24
CA GLU A 175 -26.30 0.05 19.60
C GLU A 175 -26.76 -1.40 19.78
N ALA A 176 -27.94 -1.76 19.25
CA ALA A 176 -28.45 -3.12 19.24
C ALA A 176 -27.59 -4.08 18.39
N GLY A 177 -27.00 -3.58 17.30
CA GLY A 177 -26.09 -4.30 16.41
C GLY A 177 -24.64 -4.35 16.88
N GLY A 178 -24.32 -3.92 18.11
CA GLY A 178 -22.95 -3.91 18.62
C GLY A 178 -22.01 -2.96 17.88
N TRP A 179 -22.57 -1.91 17.26
CA TRP A 179 -21.91 -0.96 16.37
C TRP A 179 -21.35 -1.57 15.08
N ASP A 180 -21.87 -2.73 14.65
CA ASP A 180 -21.59 -3.27 13.32
C ASP A 180 -22.45 -2.58 12.26
N LEU A 181 -21.85 -1.58 11.62
CA LEU A 181 -22.48 -0.79 10.57
C LEU A 181 -22.92 -1.65 9.37
N ARG A 182 -22.06 -2.60 8.97
CA ARG A 182 -22.31 -3.44 7.81
C ARG A 182 -23.41 -4.46 8.10
N GLY A 183 -23.42 -5.04 9.30
CA GLY A 183 -24.48 -5.93 9.76
C GLY A 183 -25.85 -5.25 9.82
N VAL A 184 -25.91 -3.98 10.24
CA VAL A 184 -27.15 -3.19 10.23
C VAL A 184 -27.62 -2.91 8.79
N LEU A 185 -26.71 -2.49 7.90
CA LEU A 185 -27.04 -2.19 6.51
C LEU A 185 -27.36 -3.44 5.65
N GLY A 186 -26.84 -4.61 6.02
CA GLY A 186 -27.04 -5.87 5.32
C GLY A 186 -28.39 -6.55 5.59
N LYS A 187 -29.25 -5.96 6.42
CA LYS A 187 -30.64 -6.41 6.63
C LYS A 187 -31.62 -5.86 5.58
N LEU A 188 -31.10 -5.14 4.57
CA LEU A 188 -31.79 -4.71 3.35
C LEU A 188 -31.61 -5.77 2.25
#